data_AF-K1JL69-F1
#
_entry.id   AF-K1JL69-F1
#
_cell.length_a   1.000
_cell.length_b   1.000
_cell.length_c   1.000
_cell.angle_alpha   90.00
_cell.angle_beta   90.00
_cell.angle_gamma   90.00
#
_symmetry.space_group_name_H-M   'P 1'
#
loop_
_entity.id
_entity.type
_entity.pdbx_description
1 polymer ?
#
loop_
_entity_poly.entity_id
_entity_poly.type
_entity_poly.pdbx_seq_one_letter_code
_entity_poly.pdbx_strand_id
1 'polypeptide(L)'
;MPLSCGVWPASSVPCFRGALRSAWAGTGLGADPGYMDALYRHLSDIYGEEVRPTASLFDGLQNADFFVTVSGLVKEVATLLSKITRDLRLMSSGPRSGFMEVRLPP
;
A
#
# COMPACT_ATOMS: atom_id res chain seq x y z
N MET A 1 13.55 25.79 10.64
CA MET A 1 13.64 24.80 9.56
C MET A 1 14.25 23.51 10.10
N PRO A 2 13.42 22.53 10.48
CA PRO A 2 13.80 21.13 10.47
C PRO A 2 13.00 20.37 9.39
N LEU A 3 13.69 19.47 8.71
CA LEU A 3 13.11 18.54 7.73
C LEU A 3 12.20 17.55 8.47
N SER A 4 10.90 17.74 8.31
CA SER A 4 9.84 16.79 8.65
C SER A 4 9.98 15.55 7.76
N CYS A 5 10.79 14.60 8.20
CA CYS A 5 10.69 13.21 7.76
C CYS A 5 9.27 12.74 8.11
N GLY A 6 8.44 12.58 7.08
CA GLY A 6 7.03 12.25 7.21
C GLY A 6 6.84 10.88 7.86
N VAL A 7 6.63 10.89 9.18
CA VAL A 7 5.83 9.87 9.85
C VAL A 7 4.42 10.09 9.34
N TRP A 8 4.04 9.38 8.28
CA TRP A 8 2.64 9.28 7.89
C TRP A 8 1.89 8.71 9.09
N PRO A 9 0.93 9.43 9.69
CA PRO A 9 0.18 8.89 10.79
C PRO A 9 -0.58 7.66 10.27
N ALA A 10 -0.38 6.49 10.88
CA ALA A 10 -1.05 5.23 10.51
C ALA A 10 -2.58 5.38 10.43
N SER A 11 -3.15 6.38 11.11
CA SER A 11 -4.57 6.74 11.07
C SER A 11 -5.07 7.33 9.75
N SER A 12 -4.19 7.78 8.83
CA SER A 12 -4.59 8.36 7.54
C SER A 12 -4.47 7.40 6.37
N VAL A 13 -3.87 6.21 6.57
CA VAL A 13 -3.67 5.24 5.49
C VAL A 13 -4.93 4.37 5.38
N PRO A 14 -5.64 4.36 4.24
CA PRO A 14 -6.83 3.54 4.09
C PRO A 14 -6.54 2.03 4.13
N CYS A 15 -5.26 1.61 4.03
CA CYS A 15 -4.79 0.22 4.16
C CYS A 15 -5.37 -0.51 5.39
N PHE A 16 -5.38 0.16 6.54
CA PHE A 16 -5.79 -0.45 7.82
C PHE A 16 -7.30 -0.35 8.06
N ARG A 17 -8.05 0.10 7.06
CA ARG A 17 -9.50 0.15 7.07
C ARG A 17 -10.05 -1.11 6.40
N GLY A 18 -10.15 -2.18 7.19
CA GLY A 18 -10.61 -3.50 6.73
C GLY A 18 -12.14 -3.59 6.66
N ALA A 19 -12.66 -4.34 5.68
CA ALA A 19 -14.07 -4.67 5.55
C ALA A 19 -14.33 -6.15 5.86
N LEU A 20 -14.05 -6.60 7.09
CA LEU A 20 -14.26 -7.99 7.49
C LEU A 20 -15.58 -8.15 8.26
N ARG A 21 -16.73 -8.00 7.57
CA ARG A 21 -18.04 -8.46 8.07
C ARG A 21 -18.70 -9.32 7.02
N SER A 22 -18.91 -10.61 7.29
CA SER A 22 -19.72 -11.46 6.41
C SER A 22 -20.78 -12.25 7.19
N ALA A 23 -22.02 -11.81 7.01
CA ALA A 23 -23.17 -12.70 7.02
C ALA A 23 -24.14 -12.16 5.94
N TRP A 24 -23.93 -12.69 4.74
CA TRP A 24 -24.70 -12.57 3.49
C TRP A 24 -24.66 -11.31 2.58
N ALA A 25 -24.55 -10.06 3.04
CA ALA A 25 -24.49 -8.91 2.10
C ALA A 25 -24.07 -7.56 2.74
N GLY A 26 -23.22 -7.57 3.77
CA GLY A 26 -22.88 -6.34 4.52
C GLY A 26 -23.97 -5.85 5.50
N THR A 27 -25.13 -6.52 5.53
CA THR A 27 -26.22 -6.30 6.50
C THR A 27 -25.93 -6.92 7.87
N GLY A 28 -25.12 -7.98 7.87
CA GLY A 28 -24.68 -8.75 9.02
C GLY A 28 -25.79 -9.31 9.89
N LEU A 29 -26.83 -9.79 9.23
CA LEU A 29 -27.77 -10.78 9.72
C LEU A 29 -27.02 -12.11 9.95
N GLY A 30 -26.78 -12.49 11.20
CA GLY A 30 -26.14 -13.77 11.57
C GLY A 30 -24.81 -13.66 12.33
N ALA A 31 -24.31 -12.44 12.60
CA ALA A 31 -23.17 -12.24 13.50
C ALA A 31 -23.67 -11.97 14.93
N ASP A 32 -23.02 -12.59 15.92
CA ASP A 32 -23.31 -12.36 17.34
C ASP A 32 -23.02 -10.90 17.74
N PRO A 33 -23.87 -10.25 18.54
CA PRO A 33 -23.66 -8.86 18.96
C PRO A 33 -22.35 -8.74 19.76
N GLY A 34 -21.34 -8.09 19.16
CA GLY A 34 -20.01 -7.89 19.76
C GLY A 34 -18.87 -8.62 19.03
N TYR A 35 -19.19 -9.52 18.09
CA TYR A 35 -18.19 -10.24 17.29
C TYR A 35 -17.25 -9.28 16.53
N MET A 36 -17.79 -8.20 15.97
CA MET A 36 -17.02 -7.24 15.17
C MET A 36 -15.99 -6.48 16.03
N ASP A 37 -16.36 -6.06 17.24
CA ASP A 37 -15.48 -5.33 18.12
C ASP A 37 -14.34 -6.22 18.63
N ALA A 38 -14.64 -7.49 18.94
CA ALA A 38 -13.63 -8.47 19.28
C ALA A 38 -12.68 -8.76 18.10
N LEU A 39 -13.22 -8.91 16.88
CA LEU A 39 -12.44 -9.16 15.68
C LEU A 39 -11.45 -8.03 15.39
N TYR A 40 -11.87 -6.77 15.37
CA TYR A 40 -10.95 -5.66 15.12
C TYR A 40 -9.93 -5.46 16.24
N ARG A 41 -10.29 -5.73 17.50
CA ARG A 41 -9.32 -5.74 18.62
C ARG A 41 -8.24 -6.80 18.38
N HIS A 42 -8.63 -8.05 18.14
CA HIS A 42 -7.69 -9.13 17.89
C HIS A 42 -6.83 -8.91 16.64
N LEU A 43 -7.41 -8.36 15.56
CA LEU A 43 -6.64 -8.00 14.37
C LEU A 43 -5.61 -6.91 14.70
N SER A 44 -6.00 -5.89 15.45
CA SER A 44 -5.07 -4.82 15.85
C SER A 44 -3.94 -5.37 16.74
N ASP A 45 -4.24 -6.29 17.65
CA ASP A 45 -3.25 -6.95 18.51
C ASP A 45 -2.25 -7.79 17.70
N ILE A 46 -2.72 -8.50 16.66
CA ILE A 46 -1.87 -9.34 15.80
C ILE A 46 -0.99 -8.49 14.88
N TYR A 47 -1.54 -7.44 14.28
CA TYR A 47 -0.82 -6.59 13.33
C TYR A 47 0.05 -5.53 14.02
N GLY A 48 -0.14 -5.28 15.32
CA GLY A 48 0.59 -4.25 16.06
C GLY A 48 0.23 -2.81 15.66
N GLU A 49 -0.83 -2.65 14.87
CA GLU A 49 -1.29 -1.39 14.29
C GLU A 49 -2.83 -1.32 14.42
N GLU A 50 -3.38 -0.11 14.53
CA GLU A 50 -4.81 0.07 14.78
C GLU A 50 -5.64 -0.22 13.51
N VAL A 51 -6.33 -1.36 13.48
CA VAL A 51 -7.24 -1.74 12.40
C VAL A 51 -8.65 -1.29 12.74
N ARG A 52 -9.24 -0.45 11.87
CA ARG A 52 -10.60 0.09 12.06
C ARG A 52 -11.56 -0.41 10.98
N PRO A 53 -12.86 -0.56 11.29
CA PRO A 53 -13.86 -0.85 10.26
C PRO A 53 -13.97 0.26 9.21
N THR A 54 -14.31 -0.11 7.98
CA THR A 54 -14.70 0.84 6.92
C THR A 54 -15.96 1.63 7.29
N ALA A 55 -16.00 2.92 6.93
CA ALA A 55 -17.11 3.82 7.25
C ALA A 55 -18.44 3.36 6.64
N SER A 56 -18.36 2.72 5.47
CA SER A 56 -19.45 1.98 4.87
C SER A 56 -18.96 0.57 4.55
N LEU A 57 -19.58 -0.43 5.18
CA LEU A 57 -19.27 -1.84 4.93
C LEU A 57 -19.65 -2.28 3.51
N PHE A 58 -20.64 -1.62 2.91
CA PHE A 58 -21.06 -1.89 1.54
C PHE A 58 -20.02 -1.41 0.53
N ASP A 59 -19.50 -0.20 0.73
CA ASP A 59 -18.48 0.40 -0.13
C ASP A 59 -17.16 -0.40 -0.05
N GLY A 60 -16.73 -0.76 1.16
CA GLY A 60 -15.53 -1.58 1.36
C GLY A 60 -15.61 -3.02 0.84
N LEU A 61 -16.82 -3.55 0.59
CA LEU A 61 -17.01 -4.89 -0.01
C LEU A 61 -17.15 -4.82 -1.53
N GLN A 62 -17.77 -3.77 -2.07
CA GLN A 62 -18.03 -3.66 -3.51
C GLN A 62 -16.91 -2.95 -4.26
N ASN A 63 -16.23 -2.00 -3.64
CA ASN A 63 -15.26 -1.16 -4.32
C ASN A 63 -13.84 -1.38 -3.80
N ALA A 64 -12.96 -1.78 -4.74
CA ALA A 64 -11.55 -2.02 -4.49
C ALA A 64 -10.69 -0.79 -4.84
N ASP A 65 -11.24 0.42 -4.72
CA ASP A 65 -10.59 1.70 -5.11
C ASP A 65 -9.21 1.89 -4.46
N PHE A 66 -9.08 1.41 -3.24
CA PHE A 66 -7.83 1.47 -2.51
C PHE A 66 -6.70 0.70 -3.22
N PHE A 67 -6.99 -0.52 -3.68
CA PHE A 67 -6.01 -1.35 -4.41
C PHE A 67 -5.59 -0.71 -5.74
N VAL A 68 -6.52 -0.05 -6.42
CA VAL A 68 -6.24 0.68 -7.66
C VAL A 68 -5.29 1.85 -7.40
N THR A 69 -5.51 2.60 -6.32
CA THR A 69 -4.66 3.73 -5.94
C THR A 69 -3.25 3.27 -5.58
N VAL A 70 -3.12 2.20 -4.78
CA VAL A 70 -1.81 1.60 -4.44
C VAL A 70 -1.08 1.13 -5.70
N SER A 71 -1.78 0.45 -6.60
CA SER A 71 -1.21 0.00 -7.88
C SER A 71 -0.74 1.19 -8.73
N GLY A 72 -1.48 2.30 -8.73
CA GLY A 72 -1.09 3.55 -9.37
C GLY A 72 0.23 4.11 -8.82
N LEU A 73 0.35 4.22 -7.50
CA LEU A 73 1.57 4.69 -6.83
C LEU A 73 2.77 3.78 -7.13
N VAL A 74 2.57 2.46 -7.06
CA VAL A 74 3.62 1.48 -7.40
C VAL A 74 4.07 1.65 -8.85
N LYS A 75 3.12 1.86 -9.78
CA LYS A 75 3.44 2.06 -11.20
C LYS A 75 4.20 3.36 -11.45
N GLU A 76 3.88 4.43 -10.73
CA GLU A 76 4.61 5.69 -10.79
C GLU A 76 6.08 5.48 -10.40
N VAL A 77 6.32 4.87 -9.23
CA VAL A 77 7.67 4.56 -8.74
C VAL A 77 8.42 3.64 -9.71
N ALA A 78 7.75 2.61 -10.23
CA ALA A 78 8.34 1.68 -11.18
C ALA A 78 8.77 2.37 -12.49
N THR A 79 7.99 3.35 -12.95
CA THR A 79 8.30 4.11 -14.18
C THR A 79 9.50 5.04 -13.97
N LEU A 80 9.60 5.68 -12.80
CA LEU A 80 10.76 6.51 -12.42
C LEU A 80 12.03 5.65 -12.33
N LEU A 81 11.97 4.53 -11.62
CA LEU A 81 13.09 3.58 -11.50
C LEU A 81 13.51 3.05 -12.88
N SER A 82 12.55 2.76 -13.75
CA SER A 82 12.82 2.28 -15.11
C SER A 82 13.56 3.28 -15.98
N LYS A 83 13.40 4.60 -15.76
CA LYS A 83 14.18 5.62 -16.46
C LYS A 83 15.59 5.68 -15.92
N ILE A 84 15.74 5.80 -14.61
CA ILE A 84 17.04 5.86 -13.94
C ILE A 84 17.92 4.65 -14.32
N THR A 85 17.35 3.44 -14.26
CA THR A 85 18.08 2.20 -14.61
C THR A 85 18.45 2.13 -16.09
N ARG A 86 17.59 2.64 -16.98
CA ARG A 86 17.90 2.72 -18.42
C ARG A 86 19.01 3.71 -18.70
N ASP A 87 19.00 4.86 -18.06
CA ASP A 87 20.07 5.87 -18.20
C ASP A 87 21.39 5.31 -17.66
N LEU A 88 21.39 4.69 -16.47
CA LEU A 88 22.57 4.02 -15.90
C LEU A 88 23.10 2.90 -16.80
N ARG A 89 22.21 2.11 -17.42
CA ARG A 89 22.60 1.04 -18.35
C ARG A 89 23.20 1.61 -19.64
N LEU A 90 22.66 2.72 -20.13
CA LEU A 90 23.20 3.40 -21.32
C LEU A 90 24.58 4.02 -21.01
N MET A 91 24.72 4.69 -19.87
CA MET A 91 25.97 5.33 -19.41
C MET A 91 27.08 4.32 -19.08
N SER A 92 26.71 3.11 -18.64
CA SER A 92 27.63 2.00 -18.37
C SER A 92 27.90 1.10 -19.59
N SER A 93 27.28 1.40 -20.74
CA SER A 93 27.48 0.58 -21.94
C SER A 93 28.91 0.73 -22.47
N GLY A 94 29.60 -0.42 -22.54
CA GLY A 94 30.79 -0.65 -23.37
C GLY A 94 32.15 -0.29 -22.77
N PRO A 95 33.20 -1.08 -23.07
CA PRO A 95 34.59 -0.66 -22.91
C PRO A 95 35.29 -0.22 -24.21
N ARG A 96 34.63 -0.32 -25.38
CA ARG A 96 35.24 -0.03 -26.68
C ARG A 96 34.39 0.78 -27.67
N SER A 97 33.06 0.81 -27.55
CA SER A 97 32.18 1.55 -28.47
C SER A 97 30.87 2.02 -27.84
N GLY A 98 30.84 2.24 -26.52
CA GLY A 98 29.70 2.83 -25.79
C GLY A 98 30.15 4.05 -24.97
N PHE A 99 29.24 4.67 -24.22
CA PHE A 99 29.52 5.95 -23.53
C PHE A 99 30.55 5.82 -22.39
N MET A 100 30.57 4.69 -21.66
CA MET A 100 31.47 4.40 -20.52
C MET A 100 31.70 5.58 -19.54
N GLU A 101 30.69 6.39 -19.29
CA GLU A 101 30.83 7.59 -18.46
C GLU A 101 30.82 7.24 -16.96
N VAL A 102 30.11 6.18 -16.59
CA VAL A 102 30.00 5.67 -15.22
C VAL A 102 30.41 4.20 -15.18
N ARG A 103 31.41 3.88 -14.35
CA ARG A 103 31.79 2.50 -14.02
C ARG A 103 30.96 2.03 -12.84
N LEU A 104 29.99 1.15 -13.12
CA LEU A 104 29.26 0.44 -12.08
C LEU A 104 30.17 -0.63 -11.44
N PRO A 105 30.05 -0.87 -10.12
CA PRO A 105 30.66 -2.03 -9.50
C PRO A 105 30.07 -3.33 -10.08
N PRO A 106 30.84 -4.43 -10.07
CA PRO A 106 30.40 -5.73 -10.60
C PRO A 106 29.21 -6.31 -9.82
#